data_AF-A0A5C5X2D1-F1
#
_entry.id   AF-A0A5C5X2D1-F1
#
_cell.length_a   1.000
_cell.length_b   1.000
_cell.length_c   1.000
_cell.angle_alpha   90.00
_cell.angle_beta   90.00
_cell.angle_gamma   90.00
#
_symmetry.space_group_name_H-M   'P 1'
#
loop_
_entity.id
_entity.type
_entity.pdbx_description
1 polymer ?
#
loop_
_entity_poly.entity_id
_entity_poly.type
_entity_poly.pdbx_seq_one_letter_code
_entity_poly.pdbx_strand_id
1 'polypeptide(L)'
;MSANASEIDRLRWEKFPVLNDGFVCLVDCMGDDGSIVQAARVSYGAGTRKVSDDRTLIRYLLRHRHTTPFEMAEIKLLVRSPMDCWRQWIRHRTANVNEYSTRYSVAIDSAQTTAPDEWRTQATVNRQGSAGFLDEKAGAELTAAEAEFQAASRKLYQERIDAGIAREQARKDLPLSTYTEAYWKVDLHNLLHFLALRMDSHAQLEIRQYATTIGEKIVQPLFPIAWEAFQDYRQNAMFLTGLDVEVIQRLNEYASANELTAPYDLAVFLECQHPSWKELSRSRERDECRQKLTQMGLLAKTSENG
;
A
#
# COMPACT_ATOMS: atom_id res chain seq x y z
N MET A 1 -27.73 15.52 6.04
CA MET A 1 -26.32 15.92 5.95
C MET A 1 -25.49 14.67 6.15
N SER A 2 -24.40 14.48 5.39
CA SER A 2 -23.53 13.30 5.57
C SER A 2 -22.97 13.30 6.99
N ALA A 3 -22.80 12.12 7.58
CA ALA A 3 -22.30 11.98 8.94
C ALA A 3 -20.84 12.49 9.09
N ASN A 4 -20.12 12.62 7.97
CA ASN A 4 -18.71 13.04 7.91
C ASN A 4 -18.50 14.50 7.48
N ALA A 5 -19.55 15.33 7.36
CA ALA A 5 -19.41 16.70 6.86
C ALA A 5 -18.40 17.55 7.66
N SER A 6 -18.39 17.43 8.99
CA SER A 6 -17.42 18.12 9.84
C SER A 6 -15.98 17.65 9.61
N GLU A 7 -15.77 16.36 9.35
CA GLU A 7 -14.45 15.81 9.04
C GLU A 7 -13.97 16.24 7.66
N ILE A 8 -14.87 16.32 6.67
CA ILE A 8 -14.54 16.87 5.36
C ILE A 8 -14.08 18.32 5.51
N ASP A 9 -14.83 19.16 6.22
CA ASP A 9 -14.48 20.57 6.40
C ASP A 9 -13.16 20.75 7.16
N ARG A 10 -12.87 19.87 8.13
CA ARG A 10 -11.61 19.86 8.88
C ARG A 10 -10.41 19.46 8.00
N LEU A 11 -10.55 18.40 7.21
CA LEU A 11 -9.46 17.79 6.43
C LEU A 11 -9.23 18.46 5.08
N ARG A 12 -10.25 19.13 4.53
CA ARG A 12 -10.18 19.73 3.19
C ARG A 12 -9.10 20.81 3.15
N TRP A 13 -8.22 20.72 2.17
CA TRP A 13 -7.05 21.58 1.97
C TRP A 13 -5.95 21.45 3.05
N GLU A 14 -6.10 20.57 4.04
CA GLU A 14 -5.02 20.22 4.95
C GLU A 14 -3.97 19.39 4.19
N LYS A 15 -2.72 19.85 4.19
CA LYS A 15 -1.60 19.14 3.60
C LYS A 15 -0.93 18.28 4.65
N PHE A 16 -1.02 16.96 4.52
CA PHE A 16 -0.25 16.02 5.32
C PHE A 16 1.12 15.81 4.66
N PRO A 17 2.23 16.24 5.27
CA PRO A 17 3.57 16.07 4.70
C PRO A 17 3.94 14.59 4.58
N VAL A 18 4.64 14.24 3.50
CA VAL A 18 5.16 12.89 3.25
C VAL A 18 6.53 13.02 2.58
N LEU A 19 7.51 12.20 2.97
CA LEU A 19 8.91 12.37 2.58
C LEU A 19 9.44 13.76 2.96
N ASN A 20 10.45 14.25 2.23
CA ASN A 20 11.14 15.51 2.49
C ASN A 20 10.40 16.75 1.95
N ASP A 21 9.60 16.62 0.88
CA ASP A 21 8.87 17.75 0.27
C ASP A 21 7.57 17.31 -0.46
N GLY A 22 7.05 16.15 -0.08
CA GLY A 22 5.79 15.63 -0.59
C GLY A 22 4.61 15.91 0.32
N PHE A 23 3.41 15.70 -0.19
CA PHE A 23 2.20 15.74 0.63
C PHE A 23 1.04 14.99 0.00
N VAL A 24 0.04 14.69 0.84
CA VAL A 24 -1.32 14.33 0.41
C VAL A 24 -2.31 15.31 1.01
N CYS A 25 -3.32 15.69 0.24
CA CYS A 25 -4.29 16.71 0.61
C CYS A 25 -5.68 16.30 0.13
N LEU A 26 -6.66 16.28 1.03
CA LEU A 26 -8.06 16.07 0.64
C LEU A 26 -8.57 17.32 -0.08
N VAL A 27 -9.10 17.14 -1.29
CA VAL A 27 -9.72 18.22 -2.06
C VAL A 27 -11.23 18.12 -1.95
N ASP A 28 -11.75 16.90 -2.08
CA ASP A 28 -13.19 16.65 -2.00
C ASP A 28 -13.50 15.20 -1.63
N CYS A 29 -14.69 14.98 -1.09
CA CYS A 29 -15.21 13.67 -0.72
C CYS A 29 -16.71 13.62 -1.03
N MET A 30 -17.14 12.56 -1.70
CA MET A 30 -18.54 12.25 -1.92
C MET A 30 -18.90 10.97 -1.16
N GLY A 31 -19.97 11.05 -0.36
CA GLY A 31 -20.45 9.94 0.43
C GLY A 31 -19.75 9.74 1.77
N ASP A 32 -20.28 8.79 2.53
CA ASP A 32 -19.87 8.35 3.87
C ASP A 32 -20.19 6.85 4.03
N ASP A 33 -19.94 6.27 5.21
CA ASP A 33 -20.35 4.89 5.50
C ASP A 33 -21.87 4.66 5.27
N GLY A 34 -22.71 5.67 5.54
CA GLY A 34 -24.15 5.62 5.30
C GLY A 34 -24.50 5.49 3.81
N SER A 35 -23.68 6.04 2.93
CA SER A 35 -23.83 5.95 1.48
C SER A 35 -23.62 4.53 0.97
N ILE A 36 -22.65 3.80 1.54
CA ILE A 36 -22.41 2.37 1.27
C ILE A 36 -23.65 1.56 1.65
N VAL A 37 -24.19 1.81 2.84
CA VAL A 37 -25.37 1.13 3.37
C VAL A 37 -26.61 1.43 2.53
N GLN A 38 -26.82 2.69 2.17
CA GLN A 38 -27.92 3.11 1.31
C GLN A 38 -27.88 2.36 -0.02
N ALA A 39 -26.71 2.33 -0.67
CA ALA A 39 -26.52 1.65 -1.95
C ALA A 39 -26.79 0.14 -1.85
N ALA A 40 -26.25 -0.52 -0.83
CA ALA A 40 -26.51 -1.94 -0.59
C ALA A 40 -27.98 -2.24 -0.33
N ARG A 41 -28.71 -1.33 0.34
CA ARG A 41 -30.12 -1.53 0.70
C ARG A 41 -31.09 -1.32 -0.47
N VAL A 42 -30.69 -0.71 -1.58
CA VAL A 42 -31.55 -0.64 -2.78
C VAL A 42 -31.85 -2.04 -3.35
N SER A 43 -30.94 -3.00 -3.16
CA SER A 43 -31.14 -4.40 -3.54
C SER A 43 -32.21 -5.11 -2.69
N TYR A 44 -32.53 -4.56 -1.51
CA TYR A 44 -33.58 -5.06 -0.64
C TYR A 44 -34.92 -4.44 -1.07
N GLY A 45 -35.65 -5.14 -1.94
CA GLY A 45 -36.98 -4.72 -2.40
C GLY A 45 -38.04 -4.63 -1.29
N ALA A 46 -39.27 -4.27 -1.64
CA ALA A 46 -40.37 -4.20 -0.67
C ALA A 46 -40.56 -5.54 0.08
N GLY A 47 -40.49 -5.51 1.42
CA GLY A 47 -40.74 -6.68 2.29
C GLY A 47 -39.53 -7.20 3.09
N THR A 48 -38.33 -6.70 2.83
CA THR A 48 -37.11 -7.07 3.59
C THR A 48 -37.02 -6.27 4.90
N ARG A 49 -36.90 -6.97 6.03
CA ARG A 49 -36.73 -6.34 7.34
C ARG A 49 -35.36 -5.63 7.42
N LYS A 50 -35.31 -4.41 7.98
CA LYS A 50 -34.07 -3.77 8.45
C LYS A 50 -33.59 -4.50 9.70
N VAL A 51 -32.86 -5.61 9.54
CA VAL A 51 -32.45 -6.46 10.68
C VAL A 51 -31.06 -6.09 11.22
N SER A 52 -30.15 -5.63 10.37
CA SER A 52 -28.76 -5.33 10.78
C SER A 52 -28.49 -3.83 10.88
N ASP A 53 -27.74 -3.44 11.93
CA ASP A 53 -27.12 -2.11 11.99
C ASP A 53 -26.14 -1.89 10.83
N ASP A 54 -25.82 -0.63 10.60
CA ASP A 54 -25.01 -0.18 9.46
C ASP A 54 -23.60 -0.78 9.49
N ARG A 55 -23.01 -0.92 10.68
CA ARG A 55 -21.71 -1.57 10.90
C ARG A 55 -21.71 -3.03 10.46
N THR A 56 -22.70 -3.79 10.91
CA THR A 56 -22.84 -5.22 10.58
C THR A 56 -22.99 -5.42 9.07
N LEU A 57 -23.75 -4.55 8.40
CA LEU A 57 -23.92 -4.62 6.96
C LEU A 57 -22.61 -4.34 6.21
N ILE A 58 -21.92 -3.24 6.53
CA ILE A 58 -20.65 -2.89 5.85
C ILE A 58 -19.62 -4.01 6.01
N ARG A 59 -19.48 -4.56 7.22
CA ARG A 59 -18.59 -5.69 7.50
C ARG A 59 -18.99 -6.94 6.72
N TYR A 60 -20.28 -7.25 6.64
CA TYR A 60 -20.79 -8.35 5.83
C TYR A 60 -20.43 -8.18 4.35
N LEU A 61 -20.65 -6.99 3.79
CA LEU A 61 -20.37 -6.69 2.38
C LEU A 61 -18.88 -6.88 2.07
N LEU A 62 -17.98 -6.32 2.89
CA LEU A 62 -16.54 -6.42 2.62
C LEU A 62 -16.04 -7.86 2.75
N ARG A 63 -16.48 -8.60 3.78
CA ARG A 63 -16.10 -10.01 4.00
C ARG A 63 -16.53 -10.92 2.84
N HIS A 64 -17.69 -10.67 2.25
CA HIS A 64 -18.21 -11.45 1.11
C HIS A 64 -17.87 -10.84 -0.25
N ARG A 65 -16.98 -9.83 -0.29
CA ARG A 65 -16.54 -9.16 -1.52
C ARG A 65 -17.71 -8.59 -2.35
N HIS A 66 -18.75 -8.08 -1.68
CA HIS A 66 -19.77 -7.24 -2.30
C HIS A 66 -19.24 -5.82 -2.40
N THR A 67 -18.54 -5.53 -3.49
CA THR A 67 -17.72 -4.32 -3.65
C THR A 67 -18.50 -3.12 -4.18
N THR A 68 -19.53 -3.34 -5.01
CA THR A 68 -20.25 -2.26 -5.69
C THR A 68 -20.88 -1.21 -4.77
N PRO A 69 -21.34 -1.51 -3.53
CA PRO A 69 -21.79 -0.46 -2.62
C PRO A 69 -20.67 0.49 -2.18
N PHE A 70 -19.42 0.02 -2.12
CA PHE A 70 -18.27 0.87 -1.78
C PHE A 70 -17.89 1.82 -2.93
N GLU A 71 -18.24 1.49 -4.17
CA GLU A 71 -17.99 2.37 -5.34
C GLU A 71 -18.87 3.63 -5.34
N MET A 72 -19.88 3.70 -4.47
CA MET A 72 -20.78 4.87 -4.33
C MET A 72 -20.21 5.99 -3.46
N ALA A 73 -19.05 5.78 -2.84
CA ALA A 73 -18.27 6.81 -2.16
C ALA A 73 -16.96 7.05 -2.93
N GLU A 74 -16.54 8.30 -3.06
CA GLU A 74 -15.30 8.67 -3.74
C GLU A 74 -14.56 9.81 -3.05
N ILE A 75 -13.24 9.85 -3.23
CA ILE A 75 -12.40 10.94 -2.77
C ILE A 75 -11.62 11.54 -3.94
N LYS A 76 -11.29 12.82 -3.82
CA LYS A 76 -10.37 13.54 -4.70
C LYS A 76 -9.22 14.08 -3.86
N LEU A 77 -8.00 13.68 -4.20
CA LEU A 77 -6.79 14.12 -3.55
C LEU A 77 -5.99 15.03 -4.48
N LEU A 78 -5.28 15.99 -3.88
CA LEU A 78 -4.12 16.63 -4.47
C LEU A 78 -2.89 15.97 -3.83
N VAL A 79 -2.03 15.41 -4.66
CA VAL A 79 -0.81 14.73 -4.19
C VAL A 79 0.41 15.40 -4.80
N ARG A 80 1.46 15.54 -4.00
CA ARG A 80 2.80 15.94 -4.44
C ARG A 80 3.72 14.77 -4.14
N SER A 81 4.32 14.18 -5.17
CA SER A 81 5.11 12.95 -5.05
C SER A 81 6.29 12.93 -6.03
N PRO A 82 7.42 12.27 -5.72
CA PRO A 82 8.51 12.06 -6.66
C PRO A 82 8.05 11.24 -7.88
N MET A 83 8.61 11.49 -9.07
CA MET A 83 8.16 10.82 -10.30
C MET A 83 8.33 9.29 -10.27
N ASP A 84 9.37 8.74 -9.63
CA ASP A 84 9.54 7.29 -9.46
C ASP A 84 8.42 6.65 -8.61
N CYS A 85 8.02 7.30 -7.51
CA CYS A 85 6.87 6.93 -6.70
C CYS A 85 5.56 7.07 -7.51
N TRP A 86 5.39 8.19 -8.21
CA TRP A 86 4.21 8.46 -9.04
C TRP A 86 4.02 7.42 -10.15
N ARG A 87 5.11 6.94 -10.77
CA ARG A 87 5.06 5.88 -11.79
C ARG A 87 4.55 4.54 -11.26
N GLN A 88 4.68 4.27 -9.97
CA GLN A 88 4.07 3.10 -9.32
C GLN A 88 2.60 3.35 -8.99
N TRP A 89 2.26 4.60 -8.64
CA TRP A 89 0.91 5.04 -8.32
C TRP A 89 -0.02 4.97 -9.54
N ILE A 90 0.43 5.47 -10.69
CA ILE A 90 -0.41 5.58 -11.90
C ILE A 90 -0.76 4.21 -12.53
N ARG A 91 -0.20 3.12 -12.01
CA ARG A 91 -0.57 1.74 -12.39
C ARG A 91 -1.97 1.35 -11.90
N HIS A 92 -2.54 2.11 -10.96
CA HIS A 92 -3.90 1.96 -10.45
C HIS A 92 -4.90 2.63 -11.40
N ARG A 93 -5.23 1.90 -12.47
CA ARG A 93 -5.96 2.38 -13.66
C ARG A 93 -7.44 2.75 -13.43
N THR A 94 -8.01 2.39 -12.30
CA THR A 94 -9.42 2.65 -11.96
C THR A 94 -9.65 4.03 -11.34
N ALA A 95 -8.60 4.85 -11.23
CA ALA A 95 -8.68 6.24 -10.79
C ALA A 95 -8.71 7.23 -11.98
N ASN A 96 -9.23 8.43 -11.75
CA ASN A 96 -9.11 9.56 -12.67
C ASN A 96 -7.96 10.46 -12.24
N VAL A 97 -7.10 10.84 -13.19
CA VAL A 97 -5.85 11.53 -12.88
C VAL A 97 -5.63 12.73 -13.80
N ASN A 98 -5.13 13.81 -13.22
CA ASN A 98 -4.59 14.95 -13.97
C ASN A 98 -3.30 15.42 -13.31
N GLU A 99 -2.19 15.38 -14.06
CA GLU A 99 -0.85 15.63 -13.57
C GLU A 99 -0.31 16.96 -14.09
N TYR A 100 0.49 17.62 -13.25
CA TYR A 100 1.30 18.78 -13.59
C TYR A 100 2.19 18.50 -14.81
N SER A 101 1.90 19.17 -15.91
CA SER A 101 2.64 18.98 -17.15
C SER A 101 3.82 19.95 -17.24
N THR A 102 5.03 19.40 -17.13
CA THR A 102 6.29 20.12 -17.39
C THR A 102 6.49 20.48 -18.88
N ARG A 103 5.48 20.28 -19.74
CA ARG A 103 5.48 20.73 -21.15
C ARG A 103 4.99 22.17 -21.21
N TYR A 104 3.96 22.45 -20.41
CA TYR A 104 3.32 23.75 -20.33
C TYR A 104 3.92 24.60 -19.22
N SER A 105 4.47 23.98 -18.17
CA SER A 105 4.96 24.68 -16.99
C SER A 105 6.42 24.35 -16.71
N VAL A 106 7.09 25.22 -15.94
CA VAL A 106 8.46 25.00 -15.46
C VAL A 106 8.44 23.87 -14.44
N ALA A 107 9.37 22.92 -14.51
CA ALA A 107 9.44 21.84 -13.53
C ALA A 107 9.61 22.38 -12.10
N ILE A 108 8.89 21.75 -11.16
CA ILE A 108 8.98 22.02 -9.73
C ILE A 108 10.44 21.98 -9.30
N ASP A 109 10.87 22.99 -8.53
CA ASP A 109 12.24 23.10 -8.02
C ASP A 109 12.41 22.26 -6.76
N SER A 110 12.23 20.95 -6.89
CA SER A 110 12.40 20.03 -5.77
C SER A 110 12.58 18.61 -6.26
N ALA A 111 13.42 17.88 -5.54
CA ALA A 111 13.65 16.46 -5.72
C ALA A 111 13.67 15.76 -4.36
N GLN A 112 13.23 14.51 -4.33
CA GLN A 112 13.42 13.65 -3.18
C GLN A 112 14.92 13.46 -2.92
N THR A 113 15.31 13.56 -1.65
CA THR A 113 16.66 13.28 -1.16
C THR A 113 16.60 12.13 -0.18
N THR A 114 17.72 11.42 -0.05
CA THR A 114 17.90 10.31 0.89
C THR A 114 18.83 10.77 2.01
N ALA A 115 18.36 10.73 3.27
CA ALA A 115 19.23 11.07 4.40
C ALA A 115 20.35 10.02 4.60
N PRO A 116 21.46 10.38 5.25
CA PRO A 116 22.59 9.46 5.45
C PRO A 116 22.22 8.13 6.11
N ASP A 117 21.24 8.13 7.00
CA ASP A 117 20.73 6.95 7.72
C ASP A 117 19.57 6.24 7.00
N GLU A 118 19.13 6.72 5.83
CA GLU A 118 17.98 6.20 5.09
C GLU A 118 18.35 5.35 3.86
N TRP A 119 19.64 5.25 3.53
CA TRP A 119 20.11 4.38 2.44
C TRP A 119 19.90 2.91 2.79
N ARG A 120 19.24 2.16 1.91
CA ARG A 120 18.86 0.76 2.16
C ARG A 120 19.65 -0.20 1.27
N THR A 121 19.95 -1.39 1.78
CA THR A 121 20.58 -2.45 0.97
C THR A 121 19.52 -3.24 0.20
N GLN A 122 19.95 -4.05 -0.78
CA GLN A 122 19.04 -4.90 -1.55
C GLN A 122 18.58 -6.09 -0.71
N ALA A 123 17.27 -6.35 -0.64
CA ALA A 123 16.76 -7.53 0.07
C ALA A 123 17.15 -8.83 -0.66
N THR A 124 17.56 -9.85 0.10
CA THR A 124 18.04 -11.15 -0.42
C THR A 124 16.89 -12.06 -0.88
N VAL A 125 15.75 -12.01 -0.16
CA VAL A 125 14.55 -12.83 -0.44
C VAL A 125 13.66 -12.15 -1.49
N ASN A 126 13.30 -10.88 -1.26
CA ASN A 126 12.53 -10.09 -2.21
C ASN A 126 13.47 -9.20 -3.04
N ARG A 127 13.88 -9.67 -4.23
CA ARG A 127 14.75 -8.89 -5.13
C ARG A 127 14.14 -7.60 -5.67
N GLN A 128 12.85 -7.33 -5.42
CA GLN A 128 12.19 -6.07 -5.77
C GLN A 128 12.12 -5.10 -4.58
N GLY A 129 12.52 -5.53 -3.39
CA GLY A 129 12.47 -4.74 -2.15
C GLY A 129 13.86 -4.41 -1.61
N SER A 130 13.89 -3.64 -0.54
CA SER A 130 15.10 -3.25 0.17
C SER A 130 15.15 -3.87 1.57
N ALA A 131 16.34 -4.03 2.16
CA ALA A 131 16.54 -4.54 3.51
C ALA A 131 17.59 -3.70 4.25
N GLY A 132 17.39 -3.54 5.57
CA GLY A 132 18.32 -2.83 6.45
C GLY A 132 18.58 -1.39 6.05
N PHE A 133 19.44 -0.73 6.82
CA PHE A 133 20.00 0.58 6.50
C PHE A 133 21.52 0.46 6.45
N LEU A 134 22.16 1.26 5.60
CA LEU A 134 23.60 1.42 5.59
C LEU A 134 24.06 2.16 6.84
N ASP A 135 25.35 2.02 7.16
CA ASP A 135 26.00 2.86 8.17
C ASP A 135 25.95 4.34 7.75
N GLU A 136 25.68 5.22 8.71
CA GLU A 136 25.47 6.65 8.49
C GLU A 136 26.68 7.32 7.80
N LYS A 137 27.90 6.88 8.11
CA LYS A 137 29.11 7.44 7.50
C LYS A 137 29.18 7.10 6.01
N ALA A 138 28.88 5.85 5.65
CA ALA A 138 28.81 5.43 4.26
C ALA A 138 27.66 6.13 3.52
N GLY A 139 26.51 6.30 4.18
CA GLY A 139 25.38 7.02 3.63
C GLY A 139 25.62 8.51 3.43
N ALA A 140 26.44 9.16 4.27
CA ALA A 140 26.76 10.58 4.14
C ALA A 140 27.45 10.91 2.81
N GLU A 141 28.38 10.04 2.36
CA GLU A 141 29.03 10.18 1.06
C GLU A 141 28.03 10.05 -0.10
N LEU A 142 27.08 9.10 -0.01
CA LEU A 142 26.04 8.89 -1.00
C LEU A 142 25.04 10.06 -1.05
N THR A 143 24.62 10.58 0.11
CA THR A 143 23.74 11.75 0.20
C THR A 143 24.40 13.00 -0.38
N ALA A 144 25.69 13.21 -0.12
CA ALA A 144 26.43 14.34 -0.70
C ALA A 144 26.53 14.23 -2.24
N ALA A 145 26.83 13.03 -2.76
CA ALA A 145 26.89 12.78 -4.20
C ALA A 145 25.52 12.95 -4.87
N GLU A 146 24.44 12.51 -4.22
CA GLU A 146 23.06 12.74 -4.70
C GLU A 146 22.75 14.24 -4.78
N ALA A 147 23.07 15.01 -3.73
CA ALA A 147 22.83 16.45 -3.70
C ALA A 147 23.61 17.20 -4.80
N GLU A 148 24.89 16.84 -5.01
CA GLU A 148 25.70 17.40 -6.09
C GLU A 148 25.08 17.14 -7.47
N PHE A 149 24.67 15.88 -7.73
CA PHE A 149 24.04 15.50 -8.99
C PHE A 149 22.72 16.23 -9.23
N GLN A 150 21.86 16.30 -8.20
CA GLN A 150 20.57 17.00 -8.31
C GLN A 150 20.77 18.49 -8.60
N ALA A 151 21.74 19.15 -7.95
CA ALA A 151 22.09 20.54 -8.21
C ALA A 151 22.63 20.74 -9.65
N ALA A 152 23.51 19.86 -10.12
CA ALA A 152 24.05 19.92 -11.47
C ALA A 152 22.98 19.73 -12.55
N SER A 153 22.08 18.74 -12.37
CA SER A 153 20.93 18.51 -13.26
C SER A 153 20.00 19.73 -13.31
N ARG A 154 19.71 20.33 -12.15
CA ARG A 154 18.86 21.53 -12.06
C ARG A 154 19.49 22.73 -12.76
N LYS A 155 20.80 22.95 -12.57
CA LYS A 155 21.54 24.00 -13.27
C LYS A 155 21.46 23.85 -14.79
N LEU A 156 21.71 22.63 -15.31
CA LEU A 156 21.61 22.35 -16.74
C LEU A 156 20.18 22.58 -17.28
N TYR A 157 19.16 22.21 -16.51
CA TYR A 157 17.77 22.51 -16.85
C TYR A 157 17.53 24.02 -16.96
N GLN A 158 17.98 24.81 -15.98
CA GLN A 158 17.79 26.26 -15.98
C GLN A 158 18.53 26.94 -17.13
N GLU A 159 19.77 26.56 -17.42
CA GLU A 159 20.55 27.07 -18.56
C GLU A 159 19.81 26.87 -19.90
N ARG A 160 19.12 25.72 -20.07
CA ARG A 160 18.31 25.45 -21.26
C ARG A 160 17.06 26.31 -21.31
N ILE A 161 16.39 26.53 -20.18
CA ILE A 161 15.23 27.42 -20.11
C ILE A 161 15.64 28.85 -20.48
N ASP A 162 16.76 29.33 -19.93
CA ASP A 162 17.27 30.68 -20.18
C ASP A 162 17.74 30.86 -21.63
N ALA A 163 18.24 29.79 -22.26
CA ALA A 163 18.56 29.76 -23.69
C ALA A 163 17.34 29.66 -24.61
N GLY A 164 16.11 29.65 -24.08
CA GLY A 164 14.87 29.60 -24.87
C GLY A 164 14.53 28.20 -25.42
N ILE A 165 15.14 27.14 -24.91
CA ILE A 165 14.82 25.76 -25.31
C ILE A 165 13.40 25.40 -24.84
N ALA A 166 12.67 24.66 -25.66
CA ALA A 166 11.33 24.18 -25.33
C ALA A 166 11.34 23.37 -24.01
N ARG A 167 10.39 23.65 -23.11
CA ARG A 167 10.30 23.03 -21.77
C ARG A 167 10.30 21.51 -21.80
N GLU A 168 9.64 20.91 -22.79
CA GLU A 168 9.60 19.46 -22.94
C GLU A 168 10.95 18.82 -23.31
N GLN A 169 11.86 19.60 -23.90
CA GLN A 169 13.24 19.19 -24.18
C GLN A 169 14.17 19.54 -23.01
N ALA A 170 14.00 20.71 -22.40
CA ALA A 170 14.86 21.19 -21.31
C ALA A 170 14.91 20.20 -20.14
N ARG A 171 13.76 19.64 -19.77
CA ARG A 171 13.57 18.73 -18.62
C ARG A 171 14.15 17.32 -18.77
N LYS A 172 14.70 16.93 -19.93
CA LYS A 172 15.06 15.53 -20.23
C LYS A 172 16.00 14.90 -19.22
N ASP A 173 16.84 15.70 -18.58
CA ASP A 173 17.85 15.25 -17.61
C ASP A 173 17.41 15.40 -16.15
N LEU A 174 16.20 15.89 -15.89
CA LEU A 174 15.66 15.94 -14.54
C LEU A 174 15.48 14.51 -14.01
N PRO A 175 16.00 14.18 -12.82
CA PRO A 175 15.95 12.83 -12.28
C PRO A 175 14.52 12.42 -11.95
N LEU A 176 14.29 11.10 -11.85
CA LEU A 176 13.00 10.57 -11.40
C LEU A 176 12.66 10.97 -9.95
N SER A 177 13.63 11.42 -9.16
CA SER A 177 13.38 11.98 -7.83
C SER A 177 12.70 13.36 -7.87
N THR A 178 12.65 14.05 -9.02
CA THR A 178 11.95 15.35 -9.13
C THR A 178 10.47 15.18 -8.79
N TYR A 179 9.95 16.09 -7.97
CA TYR A 179 8.55 16.09 -7.56
C TYR A 179 7.61 16.49 -8.71
N THR A 180 6.45 15.85 -8.73
CA THR A 180 5.29 16.23 -9.54
C THR A 180 4.08 16.44 -8.63
N GLU A 181 3.05 17.11 -9.15
CA GLU A 181 1.78 17.28 -8.47
C GLU A 181 0.65 16.74 -9.34
N ALA A 182 -0.34 16.09 -8.73
CA ALA A 182 -1.47 15.56 -9.46
C ALA A 182 -2.76 15.60 -8.66
N TYR A 183 -3.87 15.84 -9.35
CA TYR A 183 -5.18 15.46 -8.86
C TYR A 183 -5.39 13.97 -9.11
N TRP A 184 -5.80 13.26 -8.08
CA TRP A 184 -6.11 11.83 -8.12
C TRP A 184 -7.48 11.59 -7.48
N LYS A 185 -8.45 11.18 -8.29
CA LYS A 185 -9.82 10.87 -7.85
C LYS A 185 -10.08 9.38 -7.97
N VAL A 186 -10.63 8.77 -6.92
CA VAL A 186 -10.88 7.33 -6.87
C VAL A 186 -12.08 7.02 -5.98
N ASP A 187 -12.85 5.99 -6.32
CA ASP A 187 -13.89 5.45 -5.45
C ASP A 187 -13.30 4.64 -4.28
N LEU A 188 -14.09 4.41 -3.24
CA LEU A 188 -13.61 3.78 -2.00
C LEU A 188 -13.22 2.31 -2.23
N HIS A 189 -13.89 1.55 -3.12
CA HIS A 189 -13.49 0.17 -3.40
C HIS A 189 -12.06 0.11 -3.97
N ASN A 190 -11.80 0.90 -5.01
CA ASN A 190 -10.51 0.96 -5.67
C ASN A 190 -9.43 1.60 -4.78
N LEU A 191 -9.81 2.56 -3.92
CA LEU A 191 -8.92 3.11 -2.91
C LEU A 191 -8.49 2.05 -1.89
N LEU A 192 -9.42 1.27 -1.34
CA LEU A 192 -9.08 0.19 -0.41
C LEU A 192 -8.18 -0.86 -1.09
N HIS A 193 -8.34 -1.10 -2.40
CA HIS A 193 -7.41 -1.94 -3.15
C HIS A 193 -6.01 -1.32 -3.26
N PHE A 194 -5.92 -0.01 -3.58
CA PHE A 194 -4.66 0.74 -3.57
C PHE A 194 -3.96 0.62 -2.21
N LEU A 195 -4.68 0.89 -1.13
CA LEU A 195 -4.16 0.84 0.24
C LEU A 195 -3.69 -0.57 0.60
N ALA A 196 -4.43 -1.62 0.23
CA ALA A 196 -4.00 -3.01 0.47
C ALA A 196 -2.66 -3.34 -0.21
N LEU A 197 -2.45 -2.86 -1.44
CA LEU A 197 -1.21 -3.14 -2.18
C LEU A 197 -0.05 -2.23 -1.80
N ARG A 198 -0.33 -1.01 -1.32
CA ARG A 198 0.70 0.01 -1.09
C ARG A 198 1.07 0.19 0.38
N MET A 199 0.21 -0.18 1.32
CA MET A 199 0.58 -0.29 2.74
C MET A 199 1.41 -1.55 3.05
N ASP A 200 1.43 -2.52 2.12
CA ASP A 200 2.16 -3.77 2.27
C ASP A 200 3.68 -3.56 2.42
N SER A 201 4.32 -4.39 3.24
CA SER A 201 5.76 -4.29 3.53
C SER A 201 6.65 -4.54 2.32
N HIS A 202 6.16 -5.23 1.29
CA HIS A 202 6.84 -5.46 0.02
C HIS A 202 6.78 -4.25 -0.92
N ALA A 203 5.86 -3.30 -0.70
CA ALA A 203 5.85 -2.05 -1.45
C ALA A 203 7.07 -1.19 -1.08
N GLN A 204 7.54 -0.38 -2.04
CA GLN A 204 8.62 0.57 -1.80
C GLN A 204 8.23 1.51 -0.64
N LEU A 205 9.18 1.80 0.26
CA LEU A 205 8.92 2.58 1.48
C LEU A 205 8.23 3.92 1.17
N GLU A 206 8.66 4.61 0.11
CA GLU A 206 8.13 5.89 -0.31
C GLU A 206 6.62 5.82 -0.57
N ILE A 207 6.16 4.98 -1.51
CA ILE A 207 4.73 4.85 -1.81
C ILE A 207 3.95 4.26 -0.62
N ARG A 208 4.61 3.49 0.25
CA ARG A 208 4.01 3.01 1.49
C ARG A 208 3.71 4.16 2.45
N GLN A 209 4.63 5.11 2.63
CA GLN A 209 4.37 6.29 3.46
C GLN A 209 3.18 7.10 2.92
N TYR A 210 3.07 7.29 1.59
CA TYR A 210 1.90 7.94 1.00
C TYR A 210 0.60 7.17 1.28
N ALA A 211 0.61 5.86 1.07
CA ALA A 211 -0.58 5.02 1.29
C ALA A 211 -1.00 4.99 2.76
N THR A 212 -0.05 4.85 3.69
CA THR A 212 -0.30 4.91 5.13
C THR A 212 -0.90 6.26 5.53
N THR A 213 -0.32 7.38 5.07
CA THR A 213 -0.85 8.71 5.36
C THR A 213 -2.27 8.88 4.80
N ILE A 214 -2.56 8.44 3.57
CA ILE A 214 -3.92 8.47 3.02
C ILE A 214 -4.88 7.62 3.86
N GLY A 215 -4.49 6.38 4.19
CA GLY A 215 -5.33 5.47 4.95
C GLY A 215 -5.66 6.00 6.35
N GLU A 216 -4.64 6.35 7.12
CA GLU A 216 -4.78 6.70 8.54
C GLU A 216 -5.24 8.14 8.78
N LYS A 217 -4.82 9.10 7.94
CA LYS A 217 -5.14 10.53 8.15
C LYS A 217 -6.39 10.98 7.41
N ILE A 218 -6.75 10.33 6.31
CA ILE A 218 -7.87 10.76 5.45
C ILE A 218 -8.99 9.71 5.45
N VAL A 219 -8.71 8.46 5.09
CA VAL A 219 -9.77 7.44 4.93
C VAL A 219 -10.38 7.04 6.26
N GLN A 220 -9.56 6.81 7.29
CA GLN A 220 -10.03 6.39 8.61
C GLN A 220 -11.02 7.38 9.25
N PRO A 221 -10.76 8.72 9.27
CA PRO A 221 -11.76 9.67 9.78
C PRO A 221 -13.02 9.79 8.92
N LEU A 222 -12.90 9.66 7.59
CA LEU A 222 -14.03 9.84 6.66
C LEU A 222 -14.97 8.62 6.59
N PHE A 223 -14.42 7.41 6.75
CA PHE A 223 -15.12 6.13 6.62
C PHE A 223 -14.71 5.16 7.74
N PRO A 224 -14.97 5.49 9.02
CA PRO A 224 -14.46 4.72 10.16
C PRO A 224 -14.92 3.26 10.16
N ILE A 225 -16.14 2.96 9.72
CA ILE A 225 -16.67 1.59 9.70
C ILE A 225 -16.05 0.79 8.55
N ALA A 226 -15.99 1.36 7.34
CA ALA A 226 -15.32 0.72 6.22
C ALA A 226 -13.81 0.51 6.50
N TRP A 227 -13.16 1.47 7.17
CA TRP A 227 -11.77 1.36 7.59
C TRP A 227 -11.55 0.23 8.61
N GLU A 228 -12.40 0.13 9.63
CA GLU A 228 -12.35 -0.99 10.58
C GLU A 228 -12.50 -2.33 9.85
N ALA A 229 -13.48 -2.47 8.96
CA ALA A 229 -13.67 -3.68 8.18
C ALA A 229 -12.46 -3.98 7.26
N PHE A 230 -11.85 -2.96 6.67
CA PHE A 230 -10.65 -3.08 5.85
C PHE A 230 -9.45 -3.57 6.65
N GLN A 231 -9.25 -3.04 7.85
CA GLN A 231 -8.19 -3.49 8.75
C GLN A 231 -8.36 -4.98 9.07
N ASP A 232 -9.57 -5.41 9.44
CA ASP A 232 -9.85 -6.79 9.85
C ASP A 232 -9.80 -7.81 8.70
N TYR A 233 -10.35 -7.46 7.54
CA TYR A 233 -10.58 -8.43 6.46
C TYR A 233 -9.60 -8.32 5.30
N ARG A 234 -8.75 -7.29 5.26
CA ARG A 234 -7.80 -7.05 4.18
C ARG A 234 -6.38 -6.85 4.69
N GLN A 235 -6.14 -5.87 5.57
CA GLN A 235 -4.77 -5.53 5.99
C GLN A 235 -4.18 -6.53 6.98
N ASN A 236 -4.92 -6.84 8.03
CA ASN A 236 -4.45 -7.73 9.11
C ASN A 236 -4.95 -9.17 8.91
N ALA A 237 -5.42 -9.49 7.71
CA ALA A 237 -5.90 -10.81 7.34
C ALA A 237 -4.75 -11.66 6.77
N MET A 238 -4.85 -12.98 6.92
CA MET A 238 -3.96 -13.93 6.27
C MET A 238 -4.72 -14.72 5.22
N PHE A 239 -4.20 -14.75 3.99
CA PHE A 239 -4.75 -15.59 2.93
C PHE A 239 -4.15 -17.00 2.98
N LEU A 240 -5.01 -17.99 3.19
CA LEU A 240 -4.67 -19.41 3.10
C LEU A 240 -5.10 -19.96 1.74
N THR A 241 -4.14 -20.51 1.01
CA THR A 241 -4.40 -21.24 -0.22
C THR A 241 -5.07 -22.58 0.10
N GLY A 242 -5.63 -23.26 -0.91
CA GLY A 242 -6.12 -24.63 -0.73
C GLY A 242 -5.03 -25.57 -0.22
N LEU A 243 -3.77 -25.39 -0.67
CA LEU A 243 -2.63 -26.17 -0.22
C LEU A 243 -2.31 -25.91 1.25
N ASP A 244 -2.35 -24.64 1.69
CA ASP A 244 -2.12 -24.28 3.10
C ASP A 244 -3.16 -24.97 4.00
N VAL A 245 -4.44 -24.95 3.59
CA VAL A 245 -5.53 -25.59 4.34
C VAL A 245 -5.32 -27.10 4.45
N GLU A 246 -4.95 -27.78 3.36
CA GLU A 246 -4.67 -29.22 3.39
C GLU A 246 -3.48 -29.56 4.30
N VAL A 247 -2.42 -28.75 4.27
CA VAL A 247 -1.25 -28.96 5.14
C VAL A 247 -1.65 -28.81 6.61
N ILE A 248 -2.48 -27.83 6.95
CA ILE A 248 -3.01 -27.67 8.33
C ILE A 248 -3.82 -28.89 8.75
N GLN A 249 -4.67 -29.42 7.87
CA GLN A 249 -5.44 -30.64 8.15
C GLN A 249 -4.52 -31.85 8.40
N ARG A 250 -3.56 -32.10 7.51
CA ARG A 250 -2.57 -33.19 7.65
C ARG A 250 -1.75 -33.04 8.93
N LEU A 251 -1.29 -31.82 9.25
CA LEU A 251 -0.56 -31.54 10.49
C LEU A 251 -1.39 -31.89 11.72
N ASN A 252 -2.67 -31.49 11.73
CA ASN A 252 -3.54 -31.76 12.88
C ASN A 252 -3.84 -33.26 13.03
N GLU A 253 -4.09 -33.98 11.93
CA GLU A 253 -4.27 -35.44 11.93
C GLU A 253 -3.02 -36.17 12.40
N TYR A 254 -1.84 -35.80 11.86
CA TYR A 254 -0.56 -36.39 12.24
C TYR A 254 -0.23 -36.10 13.71
N ALA A 255 -0.42 -34.86 14.16
CA ALA A 255 -0.17 -34.48 15.55
C ALA A 255 -1.08 -35.24 16.52
N SER A 256 -2.37 -35.40 16.19
CA SER A 256 -3.30 -36.18 17.00
C SER A 256 -2.92 -37.66 17.05
N ALA A 257 -2.48 -38.25 15.94
CA ALA A 257 -2.09 -39.66 15.88
C ALA A 257 -0.77 -39.96 16.63
N ASN A 258 0.09 -38.96 16.80
CA ASN A 258 1.41 -39.08 17.43
C ASN A 258 1.50 -38.35 18.79
N GLU A 259 0.37 -37.89 19.35
CA GLU A 259 0.29 -37.15 20.62
C GLU A 259 1.22 -35.93 20.70
N LEU A 260 1.38 -35.22 19.58
CA LEU A 260 2.24 -34.04 19.47
C LEU A 260 1.46 -32.75 19.75
N THR A 261 2.12 -31.81 20.40
CA THR A 261 1.60 -30.45 20.65
C THR A 261 2.41 -29.41 19.88
N ALA A 262 1.72 -28.40 19.36
CA ALA A 262 2.37 -27.26 18.72
C ALA A 262 3.21 -26.47 19.76
N PRO A 263 4.30 -25.79 19.35
CA PRO A 263 4.77 -25.63 17.98
C PRO A 263 5.51 -26.86 17.43
N TYR A 264 5.20 -27.27 16.19
CA TYR A 264 5.84 -28.41 15.53
C TYR A 264 7.18 -28.02 14.89
N ASP A 265 8.12 -28.97 14.83
CA ASP A 265 9.42 -28.75 14.19
C ASP A 265 9.35 -28.88 12.65
N LEU A 266 10.50 -28.68 12.01
CA LEU A 266 10.61 -28.77 10.55
C LEU A 266 10.37 -30.20 10.04
N ALA A 267 10.72 -31.23 10.80
CA ALA A 267 10.56 -32.62 10.38
C ALA A 267 9.08 -32.98 10.27
N VAL A 268 8.28 -32.61 11.28
CA VAL A 268 6.82 -32.81 11.29
C VAL A 268 6.17 -32.04 10.12
N PHE A 269 6.59 -30.80 9.87
CA PHE A 269 6.10 -30.04 8.71
C PHE A 269 6.41 -30.73 7.39
N LEU A 270 7.64 -31.23 7.20
CA LEU A 270 8.04 -31.88 5.95
C LEU A 270 7.35 -33.23 5.74
N GLU A 271 7.01 -33.94 6.81
CA GLU A 271 6.20 -35.18 6.72
C GLU A 271 4.79 -34.86 6.22
N CYS A 272 4.19 -33.80 6.77
CA CYS A 272 2.81 -33.37 6.49
C CYS A 272 2.67 -32.43 5.28
N GLN A 273 3.78 -32.08 4.63
CA GLN A 273 3.78 -31.12 3.53
C GLN A 273 2.90 -31.59 2.36
N HIS A 274 2.43 -30.65 1.54
CA HIS A 274 1.62 -31.01 0.39
C HIS A 274 2.40 -31.95 -0.57
N PRO A 275 1.80 -33.05 -1.07
CA PRO A 275 2.50 -34.05 -1.89
C PRO A 275 3.23 -33.48 -3.11
N SER A 276 2.67 -32.44 -3.75
CA SER A 276 3.31 -31.80 -4.91
C SER A 276 4.66 -31.14 -4.61
N TRP A 277 5.01 -30.93 -3.34
CA TRP A 277 6.26 -30.29 -2.93
C TRP A 277 7.37 -31.29 -2.57
N LYS A 278 7.05 -32.57 -2.37
CA LYS A 278 8.00 -33.57 -1.83
C LYS A 278 9.23 -33.76 -2.72
N GLU A 279 9.01 -33.84 -4.03
CA GLU A 279 10.09 -34.02 -5.02
C GLU A 279 10.81 -32.71 -5.40
N LEU A 280 10.34 -31.57 -4.89
CA LEU A 280 10.90 -30.26 -5.24
C LEU A 280 12.02 -29.87 -4.28
N SER A 281 13.22 -29.71 -4.84
CA SER A 281 14.38 -29.18 -4.10
C SER A 281 14.13 -27.76 -3.58
N ARG A 282 13.34 -26.96 -4.30
CA ARG A 282 12.88 -25.62 -3.89
C ARG A 282 11.42 -25.43 -4.27
N SER A 283 10.59 -24.98 -3.33
CA SER A 283 9.19 -24.65 -3.55
C SER A 283 8.83 -23.38 -2.80
N ARG A 284 8.52 -22.30 -3.53
CA ARG A 284 8.10 -21.03 -2.92
C ARG A 284 6.80 -21.18 -2.15
N GLU A 285 5.84 -21.93 -2.70
CA GLU A 285 4.56 -22.19 -2.02
C GLU A 285 4.77 -22.95 -0.70
N ARG A 286 5.69 -23.92 -0.66
CA ARG A 286 6.06 -24.61 0.58
C ARG A 286 6.66 -23.63 1.59
N ASP A 287 7.59 -22.79 1.16
CA ASP A 287 8.29 -21.85 2.03
C ASP A 287 7.33 -20.76 2.56
N GLU A 288 6.43 -20.26 1.72
CA GLU A 288 5.35 -19.33 2.08
C GLU A 288 4.35 -19.99 3.06
N CYS A 289 3.90 -21.21 2.80
CA CYS A 289 3.05 -21.98 3.71
C CYS A 289 3.74 -22.11 5.08
N ARG A 290 5.01 -22.53 5.10
CA ARG A 290 5.80 -22.66 6.33
C ARG A 290 5.82 -21.34 7.11
N GLN A 291 6.10 -20.23 6.43
CA GLN A 291 6.14 -18.90 7.04
C GLN A 291 4.80 -18.53 7.68
N LYS A 292 3.67 -18.77 6.98
CA LYS A 292 2.32 -18.54 7.52
C LYS A 292 2.07 -19.36 8.79
N LEU A 293 2.40 -20.65 8.78
CA LEU A 293 2.20 -21.53 9.93
C LEU A 293 3.10 -21.16 11.12
N THR A 294 4.34 -20.73 10.88
CA THR A 294 5.20 -20.16 11.92
C THR A 294 4.62 -18.88 12.50
N GLN A 295 4.05 -18.00 11.67
CA GLN A 295 3.39 -16.77 12.13
C GLN A 295 2.15 -17.06 12.99
N MET A 296 1.41 -18.14 12.70
CA MET A 296 0.30 -18.62 13.53
C MET A 296 0.73 -19.30 14.83
N GLY A 297 2.04 -19.53 15.04
CA GLY A 297 2.55 -20.29 16.18
C GLY A 297 2.36 -21.82 16.06
N LEU A 298 1.98 -22.33 14.89
CA LEU A 298 1.84 -23.76 14.64
C LEU A 298 3.19 -24.44 14.43
N LEU A 299 4.17 -23.73 13.87
CA LEU A 299 5.53 -24.22 13.69
C LEU A 299 6.52 -23.45 14.55
N ALA A 300 7.55 -24.13 15.03
CA ALA A 300 8.63 -23.53 15.78
C ALA A 300 9.33 -22.48 14.90
N LYS A 301 9.69 -21.33 15.50
CA LYS A 301 10.60 -20.39 14.84
C LYS A 301 11.94 -21.10 14.70
N THR A 302 12.42 -21.27 13.48
CA THR A 302 13.82 -21.64 13.28
C THR A 302 14.67 -20.58 13.96
N SER A 303 15.52 -20.97 14.91
CA SER A 303 16.59 -20.11 15.42
C SER A 303 17.37 -19.63 14.21
N GLU A 304 17.25 -18.35 13.87
CA GLU A 304 18.16 -17.76 12.90
C GLU A 304 19.54 -17.84 13.55
N ASN A 305 20.41 -18.71 13.00
CA ASN A 305 21.84 -18.62 13.29
C ASN A 305 22.27 -17.19 12.95
N GLY A 306 22.99 -16.56 13.89
CA GLY A 306 23.49 -15.20 13.78
C GLY A 306 24.52 -14.97 12.69
#